data_AF-A0AAV6LII6-F1
#
_entry.id   AF-A0AAV6LII6-F1
#
_cell.length_a   1.000
_cell.length_b   1.000
_cell.length_c   1.000
_cell.angle_alpha   90.00
_cell.angle_beta   90.00
_cell.angle_gamma   90.00
#
_symmetry.space_group_name_H-M   'P 1'
#
loop_
_entity.id
_entity.type
_entity.pdbx_description
1 polymer ?
#
loop_
_entity_poly.entity_id
_entity_poly.type
_entity_poly.pdbx_seq_one_letter_code
_entity_poly.pdbx_strand_id
1 'polypeptide(L)'
;MEGSESEAVFDALNLNPQLFINEAVNCVCDMVDDAFDYYHQNASEMLKIEEGTERSQDISEGVAYLREMVHSALDKPMVRWENYCLRQCFVVPEGFSLPKANEFAGDSSMDLDISSDQELDAQLDKLRNQLALLGKENSELDKERRALERRSLLSNRYAGSVNEALQLYEQHSVHDMFQELTKTASELRKKMEQQKAKKLEQSERIRRERMHIPTGELPTNRSNGLFKAALEELQEFNATIKNV
;
A
#
# COMPACT_ATOMS: atom_id res chain seq x y z
N MET A 1 -47.15 -4.29 10.82
CA MET A 1 -46.98 -2.93 11.34
C MET A 1 -47.53 -1.92 10.36
N GLU A 2 -47.32 -2.12 9.05
CA GLU A 2 -47.98 -1.34 8.00
C GLU A 2 -49.51 -1.34 8.16
N GLY A 3 -50.10 -0.15 8.24
CA GLY A 3 -51.52 0.15 8.32
C GLY A 3 -52.13 0.23 9.72
N SER A 4 -51.34 0.26 10.80
CA SER A 4 -51.87 0.28 12.17
C SER A 4 -52.08 1.70 12.75
N GLU A 5 -52.99 1.86 13.71
CA GLU A 5 -53.19 3.14 14.43
C GLU A 5 -51.90 3.64 15.10
N SER A 6 -51.04 2.71 15.53
CA SER A 6 -49.73 3.02 16.11
C SER A 6 -48.78 3.64 15.10
N GLU A 7 -48.77 3.16 13.86
CA GLU A 7 -47.91 3.68 12.80
C GLU A 7 -48.26 5.13 12.46
N ALA A 8 -49.55 5.47 12.36
CA ALA A 8 -49.99 6.85 12.12
C ALA A 8 -49.53 7.81 13.23
N VAL A 9 -49.49 7.36 14.48
CA VAL A 9 -48.98 8.14 15.62
C VAL A 9 -47.47 8.33 15.54
N PHE A 10 -46.71 7.28 15.19
CA PHE A 10 -45.27 7.39 15.04
C PHE A 10 -44.87 8.26 13.84
N ASP A 11 -45.56 8.13 12.71
CA ASP A 11 -45.35 8.96 11.51
C ASP A 11 -45.61 10.44 11.80
N ALA A 12 -46.68 10.76 12.54
CA ALA A 12 -46.98 12.13 12.96
C ALA A 12 -45.89 12.73 13.86
N LEU A 13 -45.15 11.89 14.59
CA LEU A 13 -44.00 12.28 15.41
C LEU A 13 -42.66 12.15 14.66
N ASN A 14 -42.68 11.76 13.38
CA ASN A 14 -41.50 11.47 12.57
C ASN A 14 -40.57 10.42 13.23
N LEU A 15 -41.16 9.43 13.89
CA LEU A 15 -40.47 8.32 14.54
C LEU A 15 -40.57 7.07 13.68
N ASN A 16 -39.46 6.34 13.56
CA ASN A 16 -39.43 5.05 12.90
C ASN A 16 -38.94 3.96 13.87
N PRO A 17 -39.87 3.20 14.49
CA PRO A 17 -39.54 2.10 15.38
C PRO A 17 -38.65 1.02 14.78
N GLN A 18 -38.84 0.69 13.49
CA GLN A 18 -38.01 -0.31 12.82
C GLN A 18 -36.58 0.18 12.64
N LEU A 19 -36.39 1.46 12.31
CA LEU A 19 -35.06 2.06 12.19
C LEU A 19 -34.31 1.98 13.54
N PHE A 20 -34.99 2.31 14.64
CA PHE A 20 -34.41 2.20 15.98
C PHE A 20 -33.99 0.75 16.32
N ILE A 21 -34.86 -0.22 16.04
CA ILE A 21 -34.58 -1.63 16.31
C ILE A 21 -33.39 -2.12 15.48
N ASN A 22 -33.36 -1.80 14.19
CA ASN A 22 -32.25 -2.16 13.31
C ASN A 22 -30.93 -1.59 13.83
N GLU A 23 -30.93 -0.32 14.26
CA GLU A 23 -29.73 0.32 14.83
C GLU A 23 -29.27 -0.38 16.11
N ALA A 24 -30.20 -0.73 17.00
CA ALA A 24 -29.88 -1.45 18.23
C ALA A 24 -29.31 -2.86 17.94
N VAL A 25 -29.88 -3.57 16.97
CA VAL A 25 -29.39 -4.89 16.54
C VAL A 25 -27.99 -4.77 15.96
N ASN A 26 -27.76 -3.82 15.04
CA ASN A 26 -26.45 -3.57 14.45
C ASN A 26 -25.41 -3.22 15.52
N CYS A 27 -25.75 -2.35 16.46
CA CYS A 27 -24.88 -1.99 17.57
C CYS A 27 -24.44 -3.21 18.39
N VAL A 28 -25.36 -4.13 18.70
CA VAL A 28 -25.02 -5.37 19.40
C VAL A 28 -24.10 -6.25 18.56
N CYS A 29 -24.36 -6.40 17.26
CA CYS A 29 -23.51 -7.17 16.36
C CYS A 29 -22.09 -6.58 16.28
N ASP A 30 -21.98 -5.27 16.05
CA ASP A 30 -20.71 -4.55 15.96
C ASP A 30 -19.91 -4.69 17.27
N MET A 31 -20.57 -4.54 18.43
CA MET A 31 -19.92 -4.74 19.73
C MET A 31 -19.37 -6.15 19.93
N VAL A 32 -20.12 -7.17 19.48
CA VAL A 32 -19.67 -8.57 19.55
C VAL A 32 -18.46 -8.76 18.64
N ASP A 33 -18.52 -8.24 17.42
CA ASP A 33 -17.44 -8.39 16.44
C ASP A 33 -16.16 -7.67 16.89
N ASP A 34 -16.27 -6.44 17.37
CA ASP A 34 -15.17 -5.64 17.92
C ASP A 34 -14.53 -6.34 19.14
N ALA A 35 -15.34 -6.95 20.00
CA ALA A 35 -14.83 -7.68 21.15
C ALA A 35 -13.98 -8.89 20.72
N PHE A 36 -14.42 -9.64 19.71
CA PHE A 36 -13.64 -10.77 19.20
C PHE A 36 -12.37 -10.34 18.47
N ASP A 37 -12.40 -9.23 17.73
CA ASP A 37 -11.22 -8.63 17.11
C ASP A 37 -10.20 -8.23 18.19
N TYR A 38 -10.66 -7.57 19.25
CA TYR A 38 -9.83 -7.23 20.40
C TYR A 38 -9.21 -8.46 21.06
N TYR A 39 -10.00 -9.51 21.33
CA TYR A 39 -9.47 -10.73 21.94
C TYR A 39 -8.47 -11.46 21.05
N HIS A 40 -8.66 -11.45 19.73
CA HIS A 40 -7.72 -12.03 18.79
C HIS A 40 -6.36 -11.29 18.83
N GLN A 41 -6.39 -9.96 18.79
CA GLN A 41 -5.19 -9.13 18.88
C GLN A 41 -4.49 -9.33 20.24
N ASN A 42 -5.23 -9.22 21.33
CA ASN A 42 -4.70 -9.35 22.68
C ASN A 42 -4.13 -10.76 22.94
N ALA A 43 -4.78 -11.83 22.46
CA ALA A 43 -4.26 -13.18 22.58
C ALA A 43 -2.94 -13.36 21.82
N SER A 44 -2.84 -12.80 20.62
CA SER A 44 -1.63 -12.83 19.80
C SER A 44 -0.46 -12.12 20.49
N GLU A 45 -0.72 -10.95 21.08
CA GLU A 45 0.27 -10.18 21.85
C GLU A 45 0.72 -10.90 23.13
N MET A 46 -0.23 -11.36 23.96
CA MET A 46 0.07 -12.01 25.25
C MET A 46 0.86 -13.30 25.07
N LEU A 47 0.56 -14.06 24.01
CA LEU A 47 1.21 -15.34 23.72
C LEU A 47 2.48 -15.19 22.88
N LYS A 48 2.84 -13.95 22.48
CA LYS A 48 4.00 -13.63 21.62
C LYS A 48 4.01 -14.49 20.36
N ILE A 49 2.87 -14.59 19.71
CA ILE A 49 2.72 -15.43 18.53
C ILE A 49 3.16 -14.63 17.32
N GLU A 50 4.15 -15.16 16.62
CA GLU A 50 4.61 -14.58 15.36
C GLU A 50 3.57 -14.84 14.26
N GLU A 51 3.34 -13.82 13.44
CA GLU A 51 2.42 -13.85 12.32
C GLU A 51 2.86 -14.90 11.30
N GLY A 52 1.93 -15.74 10.84
CA GLY A 52 2.22 -16.83 9.88
C GLY A 52 2.72 -18.15 10.49
N THR A 53 2.70 -18.28 11.83
CA THR A 53 2.94 -19.58 12.49
C THR A 53 1.67 -20.44 12.53
N GLU A 54 1.82 -21.77 12.61
CA GLU A 54 0.70 -22.71 12.82
C GLU A 54 -0.16 -22.29 14.03
N ARG A 55 0.48 -21.83 15.10
CA ARG A 55 -0.19 -21.34 16.31
C ARG A 55 -1.01 -20.05 16.09
N SER A 56 -0.58 -19.18 15.17
CA SER A 56 -1.36 -18.00 14.77
C SER A 56 -2.63 -18.40 14.03
N GLN A 57 -2.52 -19.40 13.17
CA GLN A 57 -3.65 -19.96 12.44
C GLN A 57 -4.65 -20.65 13.39
N ASP A 58 -4.17 -21.49 14.31
CA ASP A 58 -5.02 -22.17 15.30
C ASP A 58 -5.85 -21.18 16.14
N ILE A 59 -5.25 -20.05 16.53
CA ILE A 59 -5.96 -19.01 17.29
C ILE A 59 -6.97 -18.28 16.43
N SER A 60 -6.63 -17.98 15.18
CA SER A 60 -7.56 -17.35 14.24
C SER A 60 -8.80 -18.23 14.03
N GLU A 61 -8.58 -19.53 13.77
CA GLU A 61 -9.64 -20.51 13.59
C GLU A 61 -10.47 -20.68 14.87
N GLY A 62 -9.83 -20.76 16.04
CA GLY A 62 -10.51 -20.87 17.33
C GLY A 62 -11.38 -19.64 17.65
N VAL A 63 -10.87 -18.44 17.39
CA VAL A 63 -11.64 -17.19 17.59
C VAL A 63 -12.80 -17.12 16.60
N ALA A 64 -12.59 -17.47 15.34
CA ALA A 64 -13.66 -17.50 14.34
C ALA A 64 -14.78 -18.47 14.72
N TYR A 65 -14.43 -19.67 15.21
CA TYR A 65 -15.40 -20.65 15.70
C TYR A 65 -16.21 -20.12 16.90
N LEU A 66 -15.56 -19.50 17.88
CA LEU A 66 -16.25 -18.91 19.03
C LEU A 66 -17.16 -17.75 18.62
N ARG A 67 -16.71 -16.92 17.67
CA ARG A 67 -17.52 -15.83 17.10
C ARG A 67 -18.78 -16.36 16.44
N GLU A 68 -18.66 -17.36 15.57
CA GLU A 68 -19.80 -18.00 14.91
C GLU A 68 -20.78 -18.62 15.91
N MET A 69 -20.27 -19.26 16.95
CA MET A 69 -21.06 -19.85 18.02
C MET A 69 -21.86 -18.78 18.78
N VAL A 70 -21.23 -17.66 19.13
CA VAL A 70 -21.90 -16.55 19.84
C VAL A 70 -22.94 -15.88 18.95
N HIS A 71 -22.62 -15.59 17.69
CA HIS A 71 -23.58 -15.05 16.71
C HIS A 71 -24.80 -15.98 16.56
N SER A 72 -24.56 -17.28 16.40
CA SER A 72 -25.63 -18.28 16.30
C SER A 72 -26.48 -18.37 17.57
N ALA A 73 -25.88 -18.15 18.74
CA ALA A 73 -26.59 -18.13 20.01
C ALA A 73 -27.43 -16.86 20.19
N LEU A 74 -27.00 -15.73 19.63
CA LEU A 74 -27.67 -14.43 19.70
C LEU A 74 -28.78 -14.26 18.66
N ASP A 75 -28.67 -14.90 17.50
CA ASP A 75 -29.61 -14.75 16.37
C ASP A 75 -31.09 -14.93 16.80
N LYS A 76 -31.42 -16.07 17.41
CA LYS A 76 -32.80 -16.36 17.86
C LYS A 76 -33.29 -15.42 18.97
N PRO A 77 -32.52 -15.12 20.03
CA PRO A 77 -32.87 -14.07 20.99
C PRO A 77 -33.12 -12.70 20.35
N MET A 78 -32.26 -12.25 19.43
CA MET A 78 -32.37 -10.94 18.79
C MET A 78 -33.64 -10.84 17.94
N VAL A 79 -33.95 -11.87 17.14
CA VAL A 79 -35.20 -11.93 16.38
C VAL A 79 -36.41 -11.92 17.31
N ARG A 80 -36.36 -12.63 18.45
CA ARG A 80 -37.45 -12.60 19.43
C ARG A 80 -37.60 -11.24 20.11
N TRP A 81 -36.49 -10.58 20.41
CA TRP A 81 -36.46 -9.24 20.98
C TRP A 81 -37.05 -8.21 20.01
N GLU A 82 -36.64 -8.22 18.75
CA GLU A 82 -37.23 -7.38 17.69
C GLU A 82 -38.74 -7.60 17.61
N ASN A 83 -39.19 -8.85 17.51
CA ASN A 83 -40.61 -9.16 17.45
C ASN A 83 -41.37 -8.68 18.70
N TYR A 84 -40.76 -8.79 19.88
CA TYR A 84 -41.35 -8.28 21.12
C TYR A 84 -41.48 -6.76 21.09
N CYS A 85 -40.42 -6.05 20.70
CA CYS A 85 -40.43 -4.59 20.57
C CYS A 85 -41.54 -4.11 19.63
N LEU A 86 -41.67 -4.72 18.46
CA LEU A 86 -42.67 -4.37 17.46
C LEU A 86 -44.11 -4.66 17.90
N ARG A 87 -44.30 -5.70 18.72
CA ARG A 87 -45.64 -6.16 19.12
C ARG A 87 -46.10 -5.61 20.46
N GLN A 88 -45.19 -5.12 21.31
CA GLN A 88 -45.50 -4.79 22.70
C GLN A 88 -44.95 -3.43 23.13
N CYS A 89 -43.77 -3.03 22.64
CA CYS A 89 -43.17 -1.74 23.04
C CYS A 89 -43.65 -0.61 22.14
N PHE A 90 -43.64 -0.84 20.82
CA PHE A 90 -44.03 0.13 19.80
C PHE A 90 -45.46 -0.11 19.34
N VAL A 91 -46.37 -0.24 20.31
CA VAL A 91 -47.81 -0.36 20.07
C VAL A 91 -48.52 0.69 20.90
N VAL A 92 -49.34 1.46 20.21
CA VAL A 92 -50.22 2.46 20.79
C VAL A 92 -51.55 1.78 21.16
N PRO A 93 -52.07 1.98 22.38
CA PRO A 93 -53.35 1.41 22.78
C PRO A 93 -54.49 1.81 21.84
N GLU A 94 -55.42 0.90 21.58
CA GLU A 94 -56.59 1.17 20.74
C GLU A 94 -57.38 2.38 21.25
N GLY A 95 -57.72 3.29 20.33
CA GLY A 95 -58.44 4.52 20.65
C GLY A 95 -57.56 5.67 21.17
N PHE A 96 -56.25 5.47 21.31
CA PHE A 96 -55.33 6.59 21.52
C PHE A 96 -55.18 7.36 20.21
N SER A 97 -55.28 8.68 20.32
CA SER A 97 -55.03 9.60 19.22
C SER A 97 -54.17 10.74 19.75
N LEU A 98 -53.26 11.22 18.89
CA LEU A 98 -52.54 12.46 19.20
C LEU A 98 -53.58 13.59 19.34
N PRO A 99 -53.48 14.42 20.40
CA PRO A 99 -54.28 15.63 20.48
C PRO A 99 -54.07 16.40 19.19
N LYS A 100 -55.17 16.82 18.53
CA LYS A 100 -55.02 17.66 17.35
C LYS A 100 -54.24 18.89 17.77
N ALA A 101 -53.24 19.30 16.98
CA ALA A 101 -52.41 20.46 17.26
C ALA A 101 -53.21 21.75 17.56
N ASN A 102 -54.51 21.76 17.23
CA ASN A 102 -55.43 22.86 17.46
C ASN A 102 -56.17 22.85 18.82
N GLU A 103 -56.05 21.78 19.63
CA GLU A 103 -56.82 21.61 20.87
C GLU A 103 -56.10 22.14 22.13
N PHE A 104 -54.80 22.46 22.05
CA PHE A 104 -54.07 23.19 23.10
C PHE A 104 -54.25 24.71 23.05
N ALA A 105 -54.99 25.23 22.06
CA ALA A 105 -55.32 26.65 21.96
C ALA A 105 -56.43 27.10 22.93
N GLY A 106 -56.97 26.19 23.75
CA GLY A 106 -57.95 26.49 24.79
C GLY A 106 -57.32 26.42 26.18
N ASP A 107 -57.11 27.57 26.79
CA ASP A 107 -56.91 27.80 28.24
C ASP A 107 -55.48 28.01 28.77
N SER A 108 -54.46 28.09 27.91
CA SER A 108 -53.19 28.75 28.26
C SER A 108 -53.02 30.02 27.43
N SER A 109 -53.64 31.10 27.91
CA SER A 109 -53.27 32.47 27.52
C SER A 109 -51.84 32.74 27.99
N MET A 110 -50.87 32.32 27.20
CA MET A 110 -49.65 33.09 27.00
C MET A 110 -49.71 33.50 25.54
N ASP A 111 -49.78 34.80 25.27
CA ASP A 111 -49.43 35.35 23.96
C ASP A 111 -48.16 34.62 23.50
N LEU A 112 -48.27 33.74 22.49
CA LEU A 112 -47.10 33.32 21.74
C LEU A 112 -46.61 34.58 21.05
N ASP A 113 -45.69 35.24 21.73
CA ASP A 113 -45.11 36.50 21.32
C ASP A 113 -44.53 36.30 19.92
N ILE A 114 -44.99 37.08 18.95
CA ILE A 114 -44.51 37.08 17.56
C ILE A 114 -42.97 37.24 17.53
N SER A 115 -42.38 37.80 18.60
CA SER A 115 -40.94 37.86 18.82
C SER A 115 -40.26 36.49 18.99
N SER A 116 -40.92 35.53 19.65
CA SER A 116 -40.42 34.17 19.88
C SER A 116 -40.36 33.35 18.60
N ASP A 117 -41.32 33.54 17.70
CA ASP A 117 -41.33 32.88 16.40
C ASP A 117 -40.24 33.44 15.47
N GLN A 118 -40.03 34.77 15.48
CA GLN A 118 -38.94 35.41 14.71
C GLN A 118 -37.54 35.00 15.22
N GLU A 119 -37.36 34.88 16.52
CA GLU A 119 -36.12 34.39 17.14
C GLU A 119 -35.87 32.92 16.73
N LEU A 120 -36.90 32.08 16.75
CA LEU A 120 -36.80 30.68 16.34
C LEU A 120 -36.45 30.56 14.85
N ASP A 121 -37.10 31.33 13.98
CA ASP A 121 -36.79 31.38 12.55
C ASP A 121 -35.34 31.82 12.30
N ALA A 122 -34.86 32.83 13.03
CA ALA A 122 -33.47 33.29 12.93
C ALA A 122 -32.47 32.21 13.38
N GLN A 123 -32.78 31.46 14.44
CA GLN A 123 -31.95 30.33 14.88
C GLN A 123 -31.96 29.19 13.86
N LEU A 124 -33.10 28.91 13.25
CA LEU A 124 -33.26 27.87 12.26
C LEU A 124 -32.47 28.21 10.98
N ASP A 125 -32.53 29.46 10.53
CA ASP A 125 -31.72 29.95 9.41
C ASP A 125 -30.22 29.95 9.74
N LYS A 126 -29.84 30.29 10.97
CA LYS A 126 -28.45 30.16 11.43
C LYS A 126 -27.97 28.70 11.34
N LEU A 127 -28.77 27.74 11.81
CA LEU A 127 -28.44 26.31 11.74
C LEU A 127 -28.37 25.80 10.31
N ARG A 128 -29.30 26.20 9.43
CA ARG A 128 -29.27 25.88 7.99
C ARG A 128 -28.00 26.40 7.33
N ASN A 129 -27.62 27.64 7.63
CA ASN A 129 -26.39 28.24 7.11
C ASN A 129 -25.14 27.51 7.63
N GLN A 130 -25.12 27.14 8.92
CA GLN A 130 -24.02 26.33 9.48
C GLN A 130 -23.95 24.94 8.83
N LEU A 131 -25.09 24.28 8.62
CA LEU A 131 -25.13 22.98 7.95
C LEU A 131 -24.63 23.07 6.50
N ALA A 132 -25.00 24.13 5.77
CA ALA A 132 -24.51 24.36 4.42
C ALA A 132 -22.99 24.61 4.39
N LEU A 133 -22.47 25.37 5.36
CA LEU A 133 -21.04 25.62 5.49
C LEU A 133 -20.28 24.33 5.81
N LEU A 134 -20.73 23.56 6.81
CA LEU A 134 -20.15 22.27 7.17
C LEU A 134 -20.25 21.26 6.02
N GLY A 135 -21.34 21.26 5.25
CA GLY A 135 -21.49 20.41 4.07
C GLY A 135 -20.46 20.73 3.00
N LYS A 136 -20.17 22.02 2.78
CA LYS A 136 -19.11 22.45 1.87
C LYS A 136 -17.72 22.03 2.38
N GLU A 137 -17.42 22.29 3.64
CA GLU A 137 -16.15 21.89 4.27
C GLU A 137 -15.95 20.38 4.21
N ASN A 138 -16.96 19.58 4.55
CA ASN A 138 -16.93 18.13 4.45
C ASN A 138 -16.64 17.67 3.01
N SER A 139 -17.24 18.33 2.00
CA SER A 139 -16.97 18.02 0.59
C SER A 139 -15.53 18.35 0.16
N GLU A 140 -14.89 19.34 0.78
CA GLU A 140 -13.50 19.72 0.53
C GLU A 140 -12.56 18.71 1.20
N LEU A 141 -12.81 18.36 2.47
CA LEU A 141 -12.09 17.31 3.19
C LEU A 141 -12.17 15.96 2.46
N ASP A 142 -13.33 15.58 1.93
CA ASP A 142 -13.49 14.34 1.16
C ASP A 142 -12.72 14.35 -0.17
N LYS A 143 -12.50 15.52 -0.76
CA LYS A 143 -11.62 15.64 -1.94
C LYS A 143 -10.16 15.48 -1.52
N GLU A 144 -9.76 16.09 -0.41
CA GLU A 144 -8.41 15.95 0.13
C GLU A 144 -8.10 14.51 0.52
N ARG A 145 -9.00 13.84 1.25
CA ARG A 145 -8.90 12.42 1.62
C ARG A 145 -8.63 11.55 0.39
N ARG A 146 -9.43 11.70 -0.66
CA ARG A 146 -9.24 10.94 -1.92
C ARG A 146 -7.93 11.27 -2.63
N ALA A 147 -7.45 12.51 -2.56
CA ALA A 147 -6.16 12.88 -3.11
C ALA A 147 -5.01 12.23 -2.33
N LEU A 148 -5.09 12.19 -1.00
CA LEU A 148 -4.13 11.54 -0.13
C LEU A 148 -4.12 10.02 -0.32
N GLU A 149 -5.27 9.37 -0.45
CA GLU A 149 -5.38 7.93 -0.76
C GLU A 149 -4.68 7.60 -2.07
N ARG A 150 -4.91 8.36 -3.14
CA ARG A 150 -4.21 8.18 -4.43
C ARG A 150 -2.70 8.35 -4.28
N ARG A 151 -2.26 9.35 -3.50
CA ARG A 151 -0.83 9.57 -3.24
C ARG A 151 -0.22 8.39 -2.48
N SER A 152 -0.92 7.87 -1.48
CA SER A 152 -0.51 6.69 -0.71
C SER A 152 -0.38 5.46 -1.60
N LEU A 153 -1.37 5.17 -2.45
CA LEU A 153 -1.33 4.06 -3.40
C LEU A 153 -0.16 4.18 -4.38
N LEU A 154 0.11 5.38 -4.91
CA LEU A 154 1.27 5.61 -5.77
C LEU A 154 2.59 5.41 -5.01
N SER A 155 2.69 5.96 -3.80
CA SER A 155 3.86 5.81 -2.93
C SER A 155 4.16 4.33 -2.66
N ASN A 156 3.13 3.54 -2.33
CA ASN A 156 3.27 2.10 -2.09
C ASN A 156 3.72 1.35 -3.34
N ARG A 157 3.20 1.72 -4.51
CA ARG A 157 3.68 1.16 -5.80
C ARG A 157 5.15 1.48 -6.05
N TYR A 158 5.56 2.73 -5.85
CA TYR A 158 6.96 3.13 -6.02
C TYR A 158 7.88 2.40 -5.03
N ALA A 159 7.48 2.30 -3.77
CA ALA A 159 8.22 1.55 -2.76
C ALA A 159 8.37 0.07 -3.17
N GLY A 160 7.29 -0.54 -3.68
CA GLY A 160 7.32 -1.90 -4.23
C GLY A 160 8.31 -2.06 -5.39
N SER A 161 8.26 -1.16 -6.38
CA SER A 161 9.20 -1.20 -7.52
C SER A 161 10.65 -0.95 -7.13
N VAL A 162 10.91 -0.07 -6.16
CA VAL A 162 12.27 0.15 -5.63
C VAL A 162 12.76 -1.10 -4.91
N ASN A 163 11.91 -1.73 -4.11
CA ASN A 163 12.24 -2.96 -3.41
C ASN A 163 12.53 -4.12 -4.38
N GLU A 164 11.74 -4.26 -5.45
CA GLU A 164 11.98 -5.23 -6.52
C GLU A 164 13.34 -4.99 -7.23
N ALA A 165 13.65 -3.73 -7.56
CA ALA A 165 14.94 -3.38 -8.14
C ALA A 165 16.12 -3.69 -7.19
N LEU A 166 15.95 -3.46 -5.89
CA LEU A 166 16.95 -3.82 -4.87
C LEU A 166 17.15 -5.34 -4.79
N GLN A 167 16.07 -6.11 -4.77
CA GLN A 167 16.13 -7.58 -4.78
C GLN A 167 16.87 -8.11 -6.00
N LEU A 168 16.65 -7.53 -7.20
CA LEU A 168 17.40 -7.91 -8.39
C LEU A 168 18.90 -7.61 -8.24
N TYR A 169 19.26 -6.48 -7.65
CA TYR A 169 20.66 -6.13 -7.37
C TYR A 169 21.33 -7.11 -6.41
N GLU A 170 20.62 -7.52 -5.36
CA GLU A 170 21.09 -8.50 -4.38
C GLU A 170 21.19 -9.91 -5.00
N GLN A 171 20.18 -10.34 -5.75
CA GLN A 171 20.13 -11.66 -6.38
C GLN A 171 21.26 -11.86 -7.40
N HIS A 172 21.56 -10.83 -8.19
CA HIS A 172 22.60 -10.92 -9.21
C HIS A 172 24.02 -10.73 -8.67
N SER A 173 24.19 -10.53 -7.37
CA SER A 173 25.46 -10.12 -6.73
C SER A 173 26.29 -9.17 -7.61
N VAL A 174 25.61 -8.14 -8.14
CA VAL A 174 26.20 -7.19 -9.08
C VAL A 174 27.42 -6.51 -8.44
N HIS A 175 27.37 -6.34 -7.12
CA HIS A 175 28.47 -5.80 -6.33
C HIS A 175 29.71 -6.70 -6.37
N ASP A 176 29.56 -8.01 -6.13
CA ASP A 176 30.70 -8.95 -6.14
C ASP A 176 31.29 -9.06 -7.55
N MET A 177 30.44 -9.13 -8.58
CA MET A 177 30.92 -9.11 -9.97
C MET A 177 31.70 -7.84 -10.30
N PHE A 178 31.25 -6.68 -9.82
CA PHE A 178 31.95 -5.41 -10.05
C PHE A 178 33.28 -5.35 -9.30
N GLN A 179 33.35 -5.90 -8.08
CA GLN A 179 34.60 -6.01 -7.34
C GLN A 179 35.59 -6.96 -8.03
N GLU A 180 35.13 -8.13 -8.48
CA GLU A 180 35.93 -9.09 -9.24
C GLU A 180 36.46 -8.50 -10.56
N LEU A 181 35.62 -7.77 -11.29
CA LEU A 181 36.02 -7.06 -12.51
C LEU A 181 37.10 -6.01 -12.23
N THR A 182 36.92 -5.24 -11.15
CA THR A 182 37.90 -4.22 -10.75
C THR A 182 39.24 -4.86 -10.39
N LYS A 183 39.22 -5.98 -9.67
CA LYS A 183 40.41 -6.74 -9.30
C LYS A 183 41.11 -7.31 -10.54
N THR A 184 40.38 -7.99 -11.42
CA THR A 184 40.95 -8.57 -12.64
C THR A 184 41.51 -7.52 -13.59
N ALA A 185 40.85 -6.36 -13.73
CA ALA A 185 41.38 -5.23 -14.49
C ALA A 185 42.70 -4.70 -13.89
N SER A 186 42.79 -4.60 -12.56
CA SER A 186 44.01 -4.17 -11.88
C SER A 186 45.17 -5.17 -12.06
N GLU A 187 44.89 -6.47 -12.01
CA GLU A 187 45.87 -7.52 -12.26
C GLU A 187 46.36 -7.52 -13.70
N LEU A 188 45.45 -7.33 -14.66
CA LEU A 188 45.78 -7.21 -16.08
C LEU A 188 46.73 -6.03 -16.31
N ARG A 189 46.41 -4.87 -15.73
CA ARG A 189 47.27 -3.67 -15.81
C ARG A 189 48.67 -3.96 -15.26
N LYS A 190 48.76 -4.58 -14.09
CA LYS A 190 50.04 -4.97 -13.48
C LYS A 190 50.83 -5.93 -14.37
N LYS A 191 50.18 -6.95 -14.96
CA LYS A 191 50.84 -7.89 -15.87
C LYS A 191 51.33 -7.23 -17.16
N MET A 192 50.56 -6.30 -17.73
CA MET A 192 51.00 -5.52 -18.90
C MET A 192 52.23 -4.67 -18.58
N GLU A 193 52.26 -3.98 -17.44
CA GLU A 193 53.41 -3.20 -16.99
C GLU A 193 54.65 -4.09 -16.81
N GLN A 194 54.50 -5.26 -16.17
CA GLN A 194 55.59 -6.25 -16.03
C GLN A 194 56.08 -6.77 -17.39
N GLN A 195 55.17 -7.06 -18.33
CA GLN A 195 55.54 -7.53 -19.65
C GLN A 195 56.28 -6.44 -20.44
N LYS A 196 55.88 -5.17 -20.31
CA LYS A 196 56.55 -4.02 -20.90
C LYS A 196 57.97 -3.86 -20.34
N ALA A 197 58.14 -3.99 -19.01
CA ALA A 197 59.45 -3.96 -18.36
C ALA A 197 60.35 -5.12 -18.82
N LYS A 198 59.84 -6.35 -18.89
CA LYS A 198 60.58 -7.52 -19.39
C LYS A 198 61.04 -7.34 -20.85
N LYS A 199 60.18 -6.79 -21.72
CA LYS A 199 60.56 -6.47 -23.10
C LYS A 199 61.68 -5.43 -23.16
N LEU A 200 61.63 -4.41 -22.31
CA LEU A 200 62.68 -3.39 -22.21
C LEU A 200 64.01 -4.03 -21.77
N GLU A 201 64.00 -4.79 -20.67
CA GLU A 201 65.20 -5.49 -20.17
C GLU A 201 65.79 -6.46 -21.19
N GLN A 202 64.94 -7.20 -21.91
CA GLN A 202 65.38 -8.11 -22.97
C GLN A 202 66.01 -7.34 -24.13
N SER A 203 65.44 -6.21 -24.53
CA SER A 203 66.03 -5.33 -25.55
C SER A 203 67.38 -4.76 -25.12
N GLU A 204 67.54 -4.43 -23.83
CA GLU A 204 68.81 -3.96 -23.27
C GLU A 204 69.85 -5.07 -23.14
N ARG A 205 69.44 -6.30 -22.78
CA ARG A 205 70.33 -7.47 -22.79
C ARG A 205 70.86 -7.76 -24.18
N ILE A 206 69.98 -7.81 -25.19
CA ILE A 206 70.37 -7.99 -26.59
C ILE A 206 71.32 -6.87 -27.04
N ARG A 207 71.09 -5.63 -26.59
CA ARG A 207 71.97 -4.49 -26.89
C ARG A 207 73.34 -4.64 -26.22
N ARG A 208 73.41 -5.09 -24.96
CA ARG A 208 74.67 -5.36 -24.24
C ARG A 208 75.43 -6.55 -24.84
N GLU A 209 74.75 -7.63 -25.21
CA GLU A 209 75.35 -8.78 -25.87
C GLU A 209 76.01 -8.40 -27.20
N ARG A 210 75.37 -7.51 -28.00
CA ARG A 210 76.00 -6.96 -29.22
C ARG A 210 77.23 -6.11 -28.95
N MET A 211 77.31 -5.45 -27.80
CA MET A 211 78.47 -4.64 -27.41
C MET A 211 79.62 -5.46 -26.81
N HIS A 212 79.36 -6.69 -26.35
CA HIS A 212 80.35 -7.55 -25.69
C HIS A 212 81.02 -8.58 -26.63
N ILE A 213 80.73 -8.52 -27.94
CA ILE A 213 81.46 -9.27 -28.96
C ILE A 213 82.85 -8.62 -29.11
N PRO A 214 83.96 -9.32 -28.79
CA PRO A 214 85.29 -8.82 -29.11
C PRO A 214 85.40 -8.69 -30.63
N THR A 215 85.77 -7.50 -31.09
CA THR A 215 85.95 -7.13 -32.49
C THR A 215 86.65 -8.24 -33.28
N GLY A 216 85.88 -8.87 -34.17
CA GLY A 216 86.35 -9.90 -35.08
C GLY A 216 85.21 -10.86 -35.41
N GLU A 217 84.56 -10.61 -36.55
CA GLU A 217 83.54 -11.43 -37.22
C GLU A 217 82.07 -11.06 -37.00
N LEU A 218 81.50 -10.53 -38.08
CA LEU A 218 80.07 -10.31 -38.30
C LEU A 218 79.29 -11.64 -38.15
N PRO A 219 78.29 -11.74 -37.27
CA PRO A 219 77.36 -12.85 -37.33
C PRO A 219 76.38 -12.57 -38.49
N THR A 220 76.52 -13.36 -39.55
CA THR A 220 75.49 -13.56 -40.57
C THR A 220 74.29 -14.23 -39.90
N ASN A 221 73.45 -13.45 -39.22
CA ASN A 221 72.24 -13.97 -38.65
C ASN A 221 71.16 -14.00 -39.75
N ARG A 222 71.07 -15.15 -40.42
CA ARG A 222 69.91 -15.56 -41.22
C ARG A 222 68.70 -15.69 -40.29
N SER A 223 68.05 -14.58 -39.95
CA SER A 223 66.67 -14.64 -39.48
C SER A 223 65.76 -14.72 -40.70
N ASN A 224 65.31 -15.95 -40.99
CA ASN A 224 64.20 -16.21 -41.90
C ASN A 224 62.96 -15.46 -41.37
N GLY A 225 62.65 -14.33 -41.98
CA GLY A 225 61.45 -13.55 -41.73
C GLY A 225 61.18 -12.64 -42.91
N LEU A 226 60.20 -13.00 -43.73
CA LEU A 226 59.40 -12.19 -44.69
C LEU A 226 60.09 -11.13 -45.57
N PHE A 227 61.42 -11.10 -45.72
CA PHE A 227 62.12 -10.10 -46.54
C PHE A 227 62.71 -10.66 -47.84
N LYS A 228 62.01 -11.63 -48.45
CA LYS A 228 62.35 -12.12 -49.79
C LYS A 228 61.14 -12.30 -50.70
N ALA A 229 60.14 -11.43 -50.54
CA ALA A 229 59.13 -11.23 -51.58
C ALA A 229 59.67 -10.21 -52.58
N ALA A 230 59.65 -10.53 -53.88
CA ALA A 230 59.96 -9.55 -54.91
C ALA A 230 58.94 -8.41 -54.85
N LEU A 231 59.34 -7.19 -55.20
CA LEU A 231 58.47 -6.01 -55.14
C LEU A 231 57.15 -6.22 -55.92
N GLU A 232 57.19 -7.06 -56.97
CA GLU A 232 56.02 -7.45 -57.74
C GLU A 232 54.97 -8.23 -56.91
N GLU A 233 55.39 -9.12 -56.01
CA GLU A 233 54.48 -9.93 -55.18
C GLU A 233 53.77 -9.07 -54.11
N LEU A 234 54.45 -8.03 -53.60
CA LEU A 234 53.85 -7.06 -52.67
C LEU A 234 52.87 -6.10 -53.38
N GLN A 235 53.11 -5.79 -54.65
CA GLN A 235 52.19 -4.99 -55.45
C GLN A 235 50.93 -5.78 -55.84
N GLU A 236 51.07 -7.06 -56.15
CA GLU A 236 49.95 -7.95 -56.46
C GLU A 236 49.02 -8.12 -55.24
N PHE A 237 49.58 -8.39 -54.06
CA PHE A 237 48.80 -8.49 -52.82
C PHE A 237 48.05 -7.20 -52.45
N ASN A 238 48.66 -6.04 -52.67
CA ASN A 238 48.03 -4.75 -52.40
C ASN A 238 46.90 -4.43 -53.41
N ALA A 239 47.02 -4.91 -54.65
CA ALA A 239 45.94 -4.83 -55.64
C ALA A 239 44.77 -5.77 -55.30
N THR A 240 45.03 -6.94 -54.71
CA THR A 240 43.99 -7.88 -54.26
C THR A 240 43.18 -7.32 -53.09
N ILE A 241 43.83 -6.63 -52.14
CA ILE A 241 43.15 -6.05 -50.96
C ILE A 241 42.29 -4.83 -51.32
N LYS A 242 42.64 -4.05 -52.35
CA LYS A 242 41.86 -2.89 -52.77
C LYS A 242 40.59 -3.22 -53.58
N ASN A 243 40.41 -4.49 -53.96
CA ASN A 243 39.25 -4.98 -54.70
C ASN A 243 38.29 -5.85 -53.85
N VAL A 244 38.38 -5.74 -52.52
CA VAL A 244 37.39 -6.23 -51.55
C VAL A 244 36.83 -5.03 -50.79
#